data_AF-A0AAC9NMA7-F1
#
_entry.id   AF-A0AAC9NMA7-F1
#
_cell.length_a   1.000
_cell.length_b   1.000
_cell.length_c   1.000
_cell.angle_alpha   90.00
_cell.angle_beta   90.00
_cell.angle_gamma   90.00
#
_symmetry.space_group_name_H-M   'P 1'
#
loop_
_entity.id
_entity.type
_entity.pdbx_description
1 polymer ?
#
loop_
_entity_poly.entity_id
_entity_poly.type
_entity_poly.pdbx_seq_one_letter_code
_entity_poly.pdbx_strand_id
1 'polypeptide(L)' 'MAATFRIGKIEDYASNLRIRITVMKNQLKDKDFESKKEFILGEIKATELILEEIINEFGLKTSEDDYKK' A
#
# COMPACT_ATOMS: atom_id res chain seq x y z
N MET A 1 14.97 -22.11 2.73
CA MET A 1 14.29 -21.52 3.91
C MET A 1 14.49 -20.00 4.03
N ALA A 2 15.71 -19.46 4.03
CA ALA A 2 15.92 -18.00 4.18
C ALA A 2 15.27 -17.13 3.09
N ALA A 3 15.23 -17.59 1.83
CA ALA A 3 14.59 -16.85 0.73
C ALA A 3 13.06 -16.74 0.90
N THR A 4 12.39 -17.82 1.31
CA THR A 4 10.93 -17.84 1.56
C THR A 4 10.52 -16.92 2.71
N PHE A 5 11.31 -16.88 3.78
CA PHE A 5 11.08 -15.96 4.91
C PHE A 5 11.23 -14.49 4.51
N ARG A 6 12.17 -14.18 3.59
CA ARG A 6 12.35 -12.82 3.07
C ARG A 6 11.16 -12.40 2.19
N ILE A 7 10.65 -13.30 1.35
CA ILE A 7 9.47 -13.04 0.51
C ILE A 7 8.23 -12.77 1.39
N GLY A 8 7.97 -13.59 2.40
CA GLY A 8 6.82 -13.37 3.30
C GLY A 8 6.85 -12.01 4.00
N LYS A 9 8.04 -11.54 4.44
CA LYS A 9 8.18 -10.20 5.02
C LYS A 9 7.85 -9.07 4.04
N ILE A 10 8.19 -9.26 2.77
CA ILE A 10 7.93 -8.28 1.72
C ILE A 10 6.42 -8.25 1.41
N GLU A 11 5.77 -9.41 1.36
CA GLU A 11 4.32 -9.53 1.21
C GLU A 11 3.56 -8.86 2.38
N ASP A 12 4.01 -9.09 3.61
CA ASP A 12 3.45 -8.44 4.80
C ASP A 12 3.63 -6.91 4.75
N TYR A 13 4.81 -6.46 4.31
CA TYR A 13 5.09 -5.03 4.17
C TYR A 13 4.20 -4.39 3.10
N ALA A 14 4.07 -5.01 1.93
CA ALA A 14 3.18 -4.54 0.86
C ALA A 14 1.71 -4.49 1.33
N SER A 15 1.27 -5.48 2.11
CA SER A 15 -0.06 -5.50 2.72
C SER A 15 -0.28 -4.33 3.68
N ASN A 16 0.72 -4.04 4.51
CA ASN A 16 0.68 -2.89 5.41
C ASN A 16 0.63 -1.54 4.66
N LEU A 17 1.34 -1.40 3.53
CA LEU A 17 1.24 -0.21 2.69
C LEU A 17 -0.17 -0.02 2.13
N ARG A 18 -0.82 -1.10 1.66
CA ARG A 18 -2.22 -1.07 1.18
C ARG A 18 -3.19 -0.61 2.27
N ILE A 19 -3.02 -1.11 3.50
CA ILE A 19 -3.83 -0.68 4.65
C ILE A 19 -3.62 0.82 4.92
N ARG A 20 -2.37 1.30 4.93
CA ARG A 20 -2.07 2.73 5.15
C ARG A 20 -2.70 3.62 4.08
N ILE A 21 -2.59 3.24 2.80
CA ILE A 21 -3.25 3.95 1.69
C ILE A 21 -4.76 4.03 1.93
N THR A 22 -5.38 2.92 2.35
CA THR A 22 -6.82 2.87 2.63
C THR A 22 -7.21 3.79 3.79
N VAL A 23 -6.44 3.80 4.87
CA VAL A 23 -6.64 4.70 6.01
C VAL A 23 -6.53 6.16 5.57
N MET A 24 -5.51 6.53 4.81
CA MET A 24 -5.34 7.89 4.29
C MET A 24 -6.48 8.29 3.34
N LYS A 25 -6.93 7.39 2.46
CA LYS A 25 -8.11 7.63 1.62
C LYS A 25 -9.39 7.86 2.42
N ASN A 26 -9.52 7.23 3.60
CA ASN A 26 -10.64 7.49 4.51
C ASN A 26 -10.47 8.83 5.24
N GLN A 27 -9.25 9.22 5.63
CA GLN A 27 -8.97 10.54 6.21
C GLN A 27 -9.36 11.67 5.25
N LEU A 28 -9.18 11.50 3.94
CA LEU A 28 -9.63 12.49 2.95
C LEU A 28 -11.15 12.73 2.91
N LYS A 29 -11.95 11.83 3.48
CA LYS A 29 -13.41 11.96 3.57
C LYS A 29 -13.85 12.63 4.86
N ASP A 30 -12.95 12.78 5.81
CA ASP A 30 -13.20 13.34 7.13
C ASP A 30 -12.87 14.84 7.15
N LYS A 31 -13.83 15.64 7.61
CA LYS A 31 -13.72 17.11 7.64
C LYS A 31 -12.60 17.58 8.58
N ASP A 32 -12.25 16.78 9.58
CA ASP A 32 -11.17 17.11 10.53
C ASP A 32 -9.79 17.18 9.83
N PHE A 33 -9.67 16.57 8.65
CA PHE A 33 -8.43 16.53 7.86
C PHE A 33 -8.42 17.49 6.67
N GLU A 34 -9.46 18.31 6.47
CA GLU A 34 -9.57 19.19 5.28
C GLU A 34 -8.37 20.16 5.16
N SER A 35 -7.86 20.66 6.29
CA SER A 35 -6.68 21.54 6.32
C SER A 35 -5.37 20.87 5.88
N LYS A 36 -5.33 19.53 5.84
CA LYS A 36 -4.16 18.71 5.47
C LYS A 36 -4.41 17.88 4.22
N LYS A 37 -5.48 18.14 3.49
CA LYS A 37 -5.93 17.31 2.37
C LYS A 37 -4.88 17.15 1.28
N GLU A 38 -4.22 18.25 0.88
CA GLU A 38 -3.15 18.22 -0.13
C GLU A 38 -1.94 17.42 0.33
N PHE A 39 -1.58 17.55 1.62
CA PHE A 39 -0.51 16.76 2.22
C PHE A 39 -0.85 15.26 2.19
N ILE A 40 -2.06 14.88 2.62
CA ILE A 40 -2.51 13.48 2.61
C ILE A 40 -2.56 12.92 1.18
N LEU A 41 -2.98 13.71 0.20
CA LEU A 41 -2.94 13.32 -1.22
C LEU A 41 -1.51 13.06 -1.71
N GLY A 42 -0.55 13.89 -1.30
CA GLY A 42 0.87 13.68 -1.57
C GLY A 42 1.38 12.36 -0.98
N GLU A 43 1.07 12.12 0.30
CA GLU A 43 1.47 10.90 1.01
C GLU A 43 0.86 9.64 0.39
N ILE A 44 -0.41 9.69 -0.05
CA ILE A 44 -1.04 8.58 -0.78
C ILE A 44 -0.27 8.28 -2.05
N LYS A 45 0.01 9.29 -2.88
CA LYS A 45 0.71 9.09 -4.16
C LYS A 45 2.12 8.53 -3.96
N ALA A 46 2.86 9.06 -2.98
CA ALA A 46 4.18 8.57 -2.64
C ALA A 46 4.14 7.11 -2.17
N THR A 47 3.16 6.76 -1.33
CA THR A 47 3.00 5.39 -0.82
C THR A 47 2.56 4.42 -1.92
N GLU A 48 1.69 4.85 -2.84
CA GLU A 48 1.26 4.06 -3.99
C GLU A 48 2.45 3.76 -4.92
N LEU A 49 3.33 4.74 -5.16
CA LEU A 49 4.55 4.56 -5.96
C LEU A 49 5.49 3.52 -5.33
N ILE A 50 5.78 3.64 -4.03
CA ILE A 50 6.64 2.68 -3.31
C ILE A 50 6.05 1.27 -3.38
N LEU A 51 4.73 1.14 -3.20
CA LEU A 51 4.05 -0.14 -3.28
C LEU A 51 4.18 -0.75 -4.68
N GLU A 52 4.03 0.04 -5.74
CA GLU A 52 4.20 -0.40 -7.12
C GLU A 52 5.64 -0.87 -7.39
N GLU A 53 6.64 -0.11 -6.95
CA GLU A 53 8.06 -0.48 -7.06
C GLU A 53 8.34 -1.83 -6.37
N ILE A 54 7.80 -2.05 -5.17
CA ILE A 54 7.97 -3.30 -4.41
C ILE A 54 7.25 -4.46 -5.11
N ILE A 55 6.04 -4.25 -5.60
CA ILE A 55 5.30 -5.29 -6.33
C ILE A 55 6.07 -5.72 -7.58
N ASN A 56 6.59 -4.75 -8.33
CA ASN A 56 7.33 -5.00 -9.57
C ASN A 56 8.68 -5.67 -9.31
N GLU A 57 9.46 -5.16 -8.35
CA GLU A 57 10.80 -5.68 -8.00
C GLU A 57 10.72 -7.15 -7.51
N PHE A 58 9.69 -7.49 -6.75
CA PHE A 58 9.56 -8.81 -6.12
C PHE A 58 8.53 -9.72 -6.78
N GLY A 59 7.87 -9.28 -7.86
CA GLY A 59 6.85 -10.04 -8.58
C GLY A 59 5.66 -10.46 -7.69
N LEU A 60 5.27 -9.61 -6.74
CA LEU A 60 4.18 -9.92 -5.82
C LEU A 60 2.85 -9.94 -6.56
N LYS A 61 1.94 -10.84 -6.16
CA LYS A 61 0.58 -10.79 -6.71
C LYS A 61 -0.13 -9.53 -6.25
N THR A 62 -0.70 -8.82 -7.20
CA THR A 62 -1.70 -7.78 -6.94
C THR A 62 -2.93 -8.45 -6.33
N SER A 63 -3.44 -7.92 -5.22
CA SER A 63 -4.60 -8.47 -4.49
C SER A 63 -5.87 -8.63 -5.35
N GLU A 64 -5.90 -8.09 -6.57
CA GLU A 64 -6.97 -8.32 -7.55
C GLU A 64 -6.96 -9.74 -8.13
N ASP A 65 -5.83 -10.46 -8.08
CA ASP A 65 -5.70 -11.83 -8.58
C ASP A 65 -6.24 -12.89 -7.61
N ASP A 66 -6.46 -12.54 -6.34
CA ASP A 66 -6.98 -13.45 -5.32
C ASP A 66 -8.52 -13.60 -5.37
N TYR A 67 -9.23 -12.77 -6.14
CA TYR A 67 -10.69 -12.86 -6.33
C TYR A 67 -11.12 -13.79 -7.49
N LYS A 68 -10.19 -14.43 -8.20
CA LYS A 68 -10.47 -15.32 -9.34
C LYS A 68 -10.13 -16.80 -9.10
N LYS A 69 -10.13 -17.27 -7.86
CA LYS A 69 -9.97 -18.70 -7.55
C LYS A 69 -11.11 -19.27 -6.73
#